data_AF-A0A535AGV8-F1
#
_entry.id   AF-A0A535AGV8-F1
#
_cell.length_a   1.000
_cell.length_b   1.000
_cell.length_c   1.000
_cell.angle_alpha   90.00
_cell.angle_beta   90.00
_cell.angle_gamma   90.00
#
_symmetry.space_group_name_H-M   'P 1'
#
loop_
_entity.id
_entity.type
_entity.pdbx_description
1 polymer ?
#
loop_
_entity_poly.entity_id
_entity_poly.type
_entity_poly.pdbx_seq_one_letter_code
_entity_poly.pdbx_strand_id
1 'polypeptide(L)'
;MASLGDLELMIQSRYPFIAVETAEEDRLETTLSQVAGDLRVAFFVWTLTNGLHRFGLPNALYDSQQPLKALNNVAAMAGEAIFLMKDLHHYLTDPAVVRKCLDLAPAFGHD
;
A
#
# COMPACT_ATOMS: atom_id res chain seq x y z
N MET A 1 -3.98 13.33 15.71
CA MET A 1 -3.58 12.13 14.94
C MET A 1 -4.72 11.14 15.03
N ALA A 2 -5.15 10.60 13.89
CA ALA A 2 -6.11 9.51 13.85
C ALA A 2 -5.52 8.30 14.61
N SER A 3 -6.35 7.61 15.38
CA SER A 3 -5.95 6.40 16.09
C SER A 3 -5.80 5.24 15.10
N LEU A 4 -5.15 4.15 15.52
CA LEU A 4 -5.10 2.92 14.71
C LEU A 4 -6.50 2.35 14.41
N GLY A 5 -7.48 2.59 15.29
CA GLY A 5 -8.88 2.19 15.04
C GLY A 5 -9.53 2.99 13.92
N ASP A 6 -9.20 4.28 13.79
CA ASP A 6 -9.67 5.10 12.67
C ASP A 6 -9.08 4.61 11.33
N LEU A 7 -7.82 4.16 11.34
CA LEU A 7 -7.17 3.58 10.16
C LEU A 7 -7.90 2.31 9.68
N GLU A 8 -8.26 1.40 10.59
CA GLU A 8 -9.01 0.20 10.24
C GLU A 8 -10.38 0.56 9.63
N LEU A 9 -11.10 1.51 10.21
CA LEU A 9 -12.37 1.98 9.68
C LEU A 9 -12.22 2.58 8.27
N MET A 10 -11.15 3.35 8.03
CA MET A 10 -10.86 3.90 6.70
C MET A 10 -10.57 2.79 5.67
N ILE A 11 -9.83 1.75 6.05
CA ILE A 11 -9.58 0.60 5.17
C ILE A 11 -10.88 -0.11 4.83
N GLN A 12 -11.73 -0.40 5.83
CA GLN A 12 -13.04 -1.04 5.64
C GLN A 12 -13.99 -0.17 4.80
N SER A 13 -13.87 1.15 4.90
CA SER A 13 -14.64 2.12 4.11
C SER A 13 -14.08 2.31 2.68
N ARG A 14 -13.06 1.54 2.28
CA ARG A 14 -12.45 1.57 0.94
C ARG A 14 -11.94 2.96 0.54
N TYR A 15 -11.31 3.67 1.48
CA TYR A 15 -10.55 4.86 1.10
C TYR A 15 -9.34 4.44 0.25
N PRO A 16 -9.21 4.92 -1.00
CA PRO A 16 -8.20 4.41 -1.93
C PRO A 16 -6.77 4.78 -1.54
N PHE A 17 -6.60 5.92 -0.87
CA PHE A 17 -5.32 6.38 -0.34
C PHE A 17 -5.49 6.85 1.09
N ILE A 18 -4.63 6.31 1.96
CA ILE A 18 -4.57 6.69 3.37
C ILE A 18 -3.11 7.06 3.66
N ALA A 19 -2.88 8.31 4.04
CA ALA A 19 -1.57 8.77 4.48
C ALA A 19 -1.44 8.55 5.98
N VAL A 20 -0.36 7.90 6.40
CA VAL A 20 -0.05 7.65 7.82
C VAL A 20 1.33 8.22 8.11
N GLU A 21 1.40 9.12 9.08
CA GLU A 21 2.65 9.62 9.65
C GLU A 21 2.83 8.98 11.03
N THR A 22 3.90 8.23 11.22
CA THR A 22 4.19 7.52 12.46
C THR A 22 5.69 7.26 12.60
N ALA A 23 6.20 7.27 13.83
CA ALA A 23 7.55 6.80 14.15
C ALA A 23 7.59 5.30 14.47
N GLU A 24 6.43 4.66 14.68
CA GLU A 24 6.29 3.24 15.03
C GLU A 24 5.93 2.42 13.78
N GLU A 25 6.82 2.39 12.78
CA GLU A 25 6.57 1.66 11.51
C GLU A 25 6.28 0.17 11.71
N ASP A 26 7.04 -0.51 12.56
CA ASP A 26 6.88 -1.94 12.84
C ASP A 26 5.49 -2.24 13.42
N ARG A 27 4.97 -1.32 14.24
CA ARG A 27 3.63 -1.44 14.81
C ARG A 27 2.55 -1.22 13.76
N LEU A 28 2.69 -0.21 12.90
CA LEU A 28 1.78 0.01 11.79
C LEU A 28 1.71 -1.21 10.87
N GLU A 29 2.86 -1.76 10.49
CA GLU A 29 2.95 -2.93 9.62
C GLU A 29 2.31 -4.17 10.27
N THR A 30 2.57 -4.38 11.57
CA THR A 30 1.92 -5.45 12.34
C THR A 30 0.41 -5.30 12.37
N THR A 31 -0.11 -4.10 12.65
CA THR A 31 -1.54 -3.83 12.67
C THR A 31 -2.18 -4.03 11.30
N LEU A 32 -1.57 -3.53 10.22
CA LEU A 32 -2.07 -3.73 8.86
C LEU A 32 -2.06 -5.21 8.46
N SER A 33 -1.08 -5.99 8.92
CA SER A 33 -1.05 -7.44 8.70
C SER A 33 -2.22 -8.16 9.37
N GLN A 34 -2.64 -7.72 10.56
CA GLN A 34 -3.80 -8.25 11.28
C GLN A 34 -5.09 -7.89 10.54
N VAL A 35 -5.27 -6.61 10.18
CA VAL A 35 -6.43 -6.14 9.42
C VAL A 35 -6.57 -6.88 8.09
N ALA A 36 -5.48 -7.09 7.36
CA ALA A 36 -5.49 -7.88 6.12
C ALA A 36 -5.92 -9.33 6.36
N GLY A 37 -5.45 -9.93 7.46
CA GLY A 37 -5.84 -11.28 7.89
C GLY A 37 -7.34 -11.39 8.19
N ASP A 38 -7.88 -10.43 8.94
CA ASP A 38 -9.30 -10.38 9.31
C ASP A 38 -10.20 -10.18 8.09
N LEU A 39 -9.77 -9.32 7.14
CA LEU A 39 -10.44 -9.11 5.86
C LEU A 39 -10.20 -10.24 4.85
N ARG A 40 -9.30 -11.18 5.13
CA ARG A 40 -8.88 -12.28 4.24
C ARG A 40 -8.35 -11.80 2.89
N VAL A 41 -7.67 -10.66 2.86
CA VAL A 41 -7.05 -10.07 1.68
C VAL A 41 -5.53 -10.22 1.74
N ALA A 42 -4.85 -10.11 0.59
CA ALA A 42 -3.39 -10.14 0.59
C ALA A 42 -2.80 -8.86 1.18
N PHE A 43 -1.66 -8.95 1.86
CA PHE A 43 -0.92 -7.78 2.34
C PHE A 43 0.45 -7.70 1.65
N PHE A 44 0.73 -6.55 1.06
CA PHE A 44 2.00 -6.26 0.40
C PHE A 44 2.66 -5.04 1.02
N VAL A 45 3.99 -5.09 1.07
CA VAL A 45 4.83 -4.00 1.55
C VAL A 45 5.79 -3.62 0.43
N TRP A 46 5.96 -2.32 0.22
CA TRP A 46 6.93 -1.75 -0.69
C TRP A 46 7.84 -0.79 0.05
N THR A 47 9.14 -0.90 -0.24
CA THR A 47 10.14 0.14 0.04
C THR A 47 10.99 0.36 -1.20
N LEU A 48 11.63 1.51 -1.29
CA LEU A 48 12.60 1.79 -2.35
C LEU A 48 13.73 0.74 -2.39
N THR A 49 14.19 0.25 -1.23
CA THR A 49 15.36 -0.64 -1.14
C THR A 49 15.02 -2.09 -1.45
N ASN A 50 13.82 -2.54 -1.08
CA ASN A 50 13.45 -3.96 -1.15
C ASN A 50 12.42 -4.24 -2.26
N GLY A 51 11.78 -3.21 -2.80
CA GLY A 51 10.71 -3.37 -3.78
C GLY A 51 9.43 -3.93 -3.15
N LEU A 52 8.49 -4.31 -4.02
CA LEU A 52 7.16 -4.78 -3.64
C LEU A 52 7.23 -6.28 -3.34
N HIS A 53 6.85 -6.68 -2.13
CA HIS A 53 6.83 -8.07 -1.71
C HIS A 53 5.58 -8.38 -0.91
N ARG A 54 5.18 -9.65 -0.89
CA ARG A 54 4.08 -10.10 -0.06
C ARG A 54 4.57 -10.25 1.37
N PHE A 55 3.84 -9.67 2.33
CA PHE A 55 4.21 -9.74 3.74
C PHE A 55 4.33 -11.21 4.19
N GLY A 56 5.38 -11.51 4.95
CA GLY A 56 5.70 -12.88 5.40
C GLY A 56 6.35 -13.78 4.35
N LEU A 57 6.57 -13.31 3.11
CA LEU A 57 7.33 -14.02 2.09
C LEU A 57 8.62 -13.26 1.73
N PRO A 58 9.77 -13.94 1.57
CA PRO A 58 11.06 -13.29 1.40
C PRO A 58 11.28 -12.69 0.01
N ASN A 59 10.47 -13.08 -0.98
CA ASN A 59 10.73 -12.76 -2.38
C ASN A 59 9.95 -11.52 -2.80
N ALA A 60 10.67 -10.44 -3.07
CA ALA A 60 10.14 -9.30 -3.79
C ALA A 60 9.89 -9.62 -5.26
N LEU A 61 8.93 -8.92 -5.83
CA LEU A 61 8.72 -8.93 -7.27
C LEU A 61 9.95 -8.36 -7.96
N TYR A 62 10.32 -9.02 -9.05
CA TYR A 62 11.44 -8.58 -9.88
C TYR A 62 11.21 -7.15 -10.36
N ASP A 63 12.24 -6.31 -10.26
CA ASP A 63 12.28 -4.95 -10.78
C ASP A 63 11.11 -4.06 -10.30
N SER A 64 10.88 -4.05 -8.99
CA SER A 64 9.77 -3.32 -8.34
C SER A 64 10.22 -2.17 -7.44
N GLN A 65 11.52 -1.85 -7.37
CA GLN A 65 12.05 -0.78 -6.52
C GLN A 65 11.68 0.62 -7.01
N GLN A 66 11.54 0.83 -8.32
CA GLN A 66 11.15 2.14 -8.84
C GLN A 66 9.66 2.39 -8.56
N PRO A 67 9.25 3.56 -8.03
CA PRO A 67 7.86 3.83 -7.65
C PRO A 67 6.85 3.53 -8.75
N LEU A 68 7.12 3.99 -9.98
CA LEU A 68 6.22 3.75 -11.11
C LEU A 68 6.12 2.26 -11.47
N LYS A 69 7.21 1.51 -11.36
CA LYS A 69 7.20 0.05 -11.55
C LYS A 69 6.41 -0.65 -10.44
N ALA A 70 6.57 -0.21 -9.20
CA ALA A 70 5.79 -0.74 -8.07
C ALA A 70 4.28 -0.53 -8.29
N LEU A 71 3.86 0.69 -8.63
CA LEU A 71 2.47 1.02 -8.92
C LEU A 71 1.93 0.26 -10.15
N ASN A 72 2.76 -0.01 -11.16
CA ASN A 72 2.38 -0.86 -12.28
C ASN A 72 2.20 -2.32 -11.87
N ASN A 73 3.02 -2.84 -10.95
CA ASN A 73 2.81 -4.16 -10.37
C ASN A 73 1.49 -4.21 -9.57
N VAL A 74 1.20 -3.20 -8.75
CA VAL A 74 -0.09 -3.08 -8.03
C VAL A 74 -1.25 -3.13 -9.02
N ALA A 75 -1.19 -2.38 -10.13
CA ALA A 75 -2.22 -2.37 -11.16
C ALA A 75 -2.44 -3.71 -11.86
N ALA A 76 -1.42 -4.56 -11.91
CA ALA A 76 -1.47 -5.86 -12.58
C ALA A 76 -1.90 -7.01 -11.66
N MET A 77 -1.99 -6.78 -10.35
CA MET A 77 -2.44 -7.79 -9.40
C MET A 77 -3.95 -7.96 -9.47
N ALA A 78 -4.38 -9.22 -9.46
CA ALA A 78 -5.80 -9.57 -9.37
C ALA A 78 -6.18 -9.86 -7.91
N GLY A 79 -7.43 -9.53 -7.56
CA GLY A 79 -7.99 -9.76 -6.24
C GLY A 79 -7.81 -8.59 -5.28
N GLU A 80 -8.42 -8.71 -4.10
CA GLU A 80 -8.38 -7.68 -3.07
C GLU A 80 -7.07 -7.78 -2.27
N ALA A 81 -6.44 -6.63 -2.03
CA ALA A 81 -5.20 -6.54 -1.29
C ALA A 81 -5.01 -5.16 -0.64
N ILE A 82 -4.25 -5.15 0.46
CA ILE A 82 -3.74 -3.94 1.11
C ILE A 82 -2.28 -3.76 0.70
N PHE A 83 -1.92 -2.54 0.32
CA PHE A 83 -0.57 -2.15 -0.08
C PHE A 83 -0.03 -1.07 0.85
N LEU A 84 1.01 -1.40 1.62
CA LEU A 84 1.77 -0.41 2.39
C LEU A 84 2.94 0.09 1.55
N MET A 85 2.85 1.36 1.12
CA MET A 85 3.86 2.01 0.27
C MET A 85 4.72 2.97 1.11
N LYS A 86 5.77 2.45 1.76
CA LYS A 86 6.63 3.26 2.64
C LYS A 86 7.38 4.32 1.82
N ASP A 87 7.35 5.56 2.30
CA ASP A 87 8.03 6.73 1.71
C ASP A 87 7.67 7.08 0.25
N LEU A 88 6.58 6.52 -0.29
CA LEU A 88 6.12 6.84 -1.66
C LEU A 88 5.86 8.34 -1.85
N HIS A 89 5.48 9.04 -0.78
CA HIS A 89 5.18 10.47 -0.79
C HIS A 89 6.37 11.34 -1.27
N HIS A 90 7.62 10.90 -1.08
CA HIS A 90 8.80 11.60 -1.61
C HIS A 90 8.84 11.63 -3.14
N TYR A 91 8.12 10.71 -3.80
CA TYR A 91 8.06 10.59 -5.27
C TYR A 91 6.83 11.24 -5.88
N LEU A 92 5.95 11.84 -5.07
CA LEU A 92 4.78 12.59 -5.57
C LEU A 92 5.16 13.96 -6.18
N THR A 93 6.46 14.20 -6.40
CA THR A 93 6.98 15.29 -7.23
C THR A 93 7.08 14.90 -8.71
N ASP A 94 7.06 13.61 -9.03
CA ASP A 94 7.04 13.09 -10.39
C ASP A 94 5.58 13.02 -10.91
N PRO A 95 5.22 13.77 -11.97
CA PRO A 95 3.87 13.75 -12.53
C PRO A 95 3.38 12.36 -12.98
N ALA A 96 4.28 11.48 -13.41
CA ALA A 96 3.92 10.13 -13.83
C ALA A 96 3.50 9.26 -12.64
N VAL A 97 4.20 9.39 -11.50
CA VAL A 97 3.84 8.70 -10.25
C VAL A 97 2.50 9.20 -9.74
N VAL A 98 2.32 10.53 -9.69
CA VAL A 98 1.04 11.15 -9.28
C VAL A 98 -0.11 10.67 -10.15
N ARG A 99 0.05 10.73 -11.49
CA ARG A 99 -0.98 10.26 -12.41
C ARG A 99 -1.30 8.79 -12.21
N LYS A 100 -0.29 7.93 -12.06
CA LYS A 100 -0.50 6.50 -11.85
C LYS A 100 -1.28 6.20 -10.56
N CYS A 101 -1.02 6.92 -9.47
CA CYS A 101 -1.85 6.82 -8.26
C CYS A 101 -3.31 7.21 -8.56
N LEU A 102 -3.54 8.34 -9.21
CA LEU A 102 -4.91 8.78 -9.52
C LEU A 102 -5.65 7.79 -10.44
N ASP A 103 -4.95 7.19 -11.40
CA ASP A 103 -5.52 6.17 -12.30
C ASP A 103 -5.84 4.86 -11.56
N LEU A 104 -5.11 4.55 -10.48
CA LEU A 104 -5.38 3.40 -9.61
C LEU A 104 -6.54 3.63 -8.64
N ALA A 105 -6.78 4.88 -8.22
CA ALA A 105 -7.75 5.20 -7.18
C ALA A 105 -9.15 4.58 -7.39
N PRO A 106 -9.73 4.60 -8.61
CA PRO A 106 -11.05 3.98 -8.85
C PRO A 106 -11.07 2.48 -8.58
N ALA A 107 -9.96 1.76 -8.75
CA ALA A 107 -9.88 0.32 -8.48
C ALA A 107 -9.87 -0.01 -6.97
N PHE A 108 -9.58 0.97 -6.12
CA PHE A 108 -9.57 0.83 -4.65
C PHE A 108 -10.77 1.48 -3.98
N GLY A 109 -11.50 2.34 -4.70
CA GLY A 109 -12.71 3.02 -4.21
C GLY A 109 -13.95 2.13 -4.23
N HIS A 110 -15.08 2.70 -3.82
CA HIS A 110 -16.40 2.09 -3.99
C HIS A 110 -16.86 2.22 -5.47
N ASP A 111 -17.64 1.24 -5.94
CA ASP A 111 -18.47 1.40 -7.15
C ASP A 111 -19.55 2.47 -6.93
#